data_AF-A0A0P7ZDQ5-F1
#
_entry.id   AF-A0A0P7ZDQ5-F1
#
_cell.length_a   1.000
_cell.length_b   1.000
_cell.length_c   1.000
_cell.angle_alpha   90.00
_cell.angle_beta   90.00
_cell.angle_gamma   90.00
#
_symmetry.space_group_name_H-M   'P 1'
#
loop_
_entity.id
_entity.type
_entity.pdbx_description
1 polymer ?
#
loop_
_entity_poly.entity_id
_entity_poly.type
_entity_poly.pdbx_seq_one_letter_code
_entity_poly.pdbx_strand_id
1 'polypeptide(L)'
;MSQSISRTNTPQEYFAHVGSLESQEAIALIAYQMLNHEQCGLKQVCLDGEEETLLQAFETLLSDYECTSREQWARLKESCLLLLGSPIASCVDHLISGLRTPAIAESAIRSAGLALIAANQKKAELSSQGFMRSLLAQAIYR
;
A
#
# COMPACT_ATOMS: atom_id res chain seq x y z
N MET A 1 -12.49 36.47 27.50
CA MET A 1 -11.13 35.92 27.72
C MET A 1 -10.89 34.84 26.70
N SER A 2 -10.05 35.10 25.69
CA SER A 2 -9.70 34.13 24.65
C SER A 2 -8.71 33.11 25.21
N GLN A 3 -9.14 31.86 25.37
CA GLN A 3 -8.24 30.76 25.71
C GLN A 3 -7.27 30.54 24.54
N SER A 4 -6.00 30.87 24.77
CA SER A 4 -4.89 30.49 23.90
C SER A 4 -4.76 28.97 23.93
N ILE A 5 -5.23 28.30 22.88
CA ILE A 5 -4.94 26.88 22.66
C ILE A 5 -3.45 26.80 22.33
N SER A 6 -2.64 26.46 23.33
CA SER A 6 -1.24 26.08 23.14
C SER A 6 -1.21 24.88 22.20
N ARG A 7 -0.83 25.09 20.93
CA ARG A 7 -0.53 23.98 20.03
C ARG A 7 0.71 23.27 20.57
N THR A 8 0.54 22.03 21.01
CA THR A 8 1.68 21.15 21.27
C THR A 8 2.26 20.80 19.92
N ASN A 9 3.28 21.55 19.50
CA ASN A 9 4.00 21.27 18.26
C ASN A 9 4.57 19.85 18.35
N THR A 10 4.22 19.01 17.39
CA THR A 10 4.70 17.63 17.37
C THR A 10 6.19 17.60 17.00
N PRO A 11 6.99 16.60 17.43
CA PRO A 11 8.41 16.51 17.05
C PRO A 11 8.63 16.62 15.53
N GLN A 12 7.66 16.14 14.73
CA GLN A 12 7.67 16.25 13.28
C GLN A 12 7.66 17.70 12.74
N GLU A 13 7.25 18.68 13.55
CA GLU A 13 7.26 20.10 13.19
C GLU A 13 8.62 20.78 13.46
N TYR A 14 9.50 20.13 14.25
CA TYR A 14 10.79 20.69 14.67
C TYR A 14 11.99 20.16 13.90
N PHE A 15 11.89 18.97 13.30
CA PHE A 15 12.98 18.38 12.53
C PHE A 15 12.70 18.58 11.04
N ALA A 16 13.63 19.26 10.35
CA ALA A 16 13.58 19.36 8.89
C ALA A 16 13.51 17.95 8.28
N HIS A 17 12.84 17.81 7.14
CA HIS A 17 12.87 16.59 6.35
C HIS A 17 14.31 16.27 5.96
N VAL A 18 14.96 15.35 6.68
CA VAL A 18 16.38 15.01 6.46
C VAL A 18 16.52 13.77 5.59
N GLY A 19 15.52 12.88 5.59
CA GLY A 19 15.48 11.69 4.75
C GLY A 19 15.21 12.02 3.29
N SER A 20 15.95 11.37 2.38
CA SER A 20 15.83 11.55 0.93
C SER A 20 14.44 11.17 0.35
N LEU A 21 13.63 10.44 1.14
CA LEU A 21 12.31 9.96 0.75
C LEU A 21 11.16 10.69 1.46
N GLU A 22 11.45 11.74 2.22
CA GLU A 22 10.44 12.52 2.96
C GLU A 22 9.71 13.56 2.10
N SER A 23 9.57 13.32 0.78
CA SER A 23 8.74 14.13 -0.12
C SER A 23 7.54 13.34 -0.60
N GLN A 24 6.36 13.96 -0.65
CA GLN A 24 5.14 13.31 -1.14
C GLN A 24 5.28 12.82 -2.57
N GLU A 25 5.99 13.56 -3.43
CA GLU A 25 6.31 13.17 -4.80
C GLU A 25 7.11 11.86 -4.87
N ALA A 26 8.18 11.73 -4.08
CA ALA A 26 8.99 10.51 -4.05
C ALA A 26 8.18 9.31 -3.54
N ILE A 27 7.34 9.53 -2.51
CA ILE A 27 6.47 8.49 -1.96
C ILE A 27 5.42 8.08 -3.01
N ALA A 28 4.82 9.03 -3.71
CA ALA A 28 3.83 8.77 -4.75
C ALA A 28 4.44 8.00 -5.93
N LEU A 29 5.66 8.37 -6.35
CA LEU A 29 6.42 7.65 -7.37
C LEU A 29 6.67 6.20 -6.96
N ILE A 30 7.14 5.97 -5.73
CA ILE A 30 7.37 4.62 -5.21
C ILE A 30 6.06 3.83 -5.15
N ALA A 31 4.99 4.43 -4.63
CA ALA A 31 3.67 3.82 -4.57
C ALA A 31 3.17 3.42 -5.97
N TYR A 32 3.38 4.28 -6.98
CA TYR A 32 2.98 4.01 -8.35
C TYR A 32 3.75 2.83 -8.94
N GLN A 33 5.06 2.76 -8.69
CA GLN A 33 5.88 1.62 -9.11
C GLN A 33 5.45 0.32 -8.41
N MET A 34 5.23 0.37 -7.09
CA MET A 34 4.74 -0.80 -6.34
C MET A 34 3.36 -1.27 -6.80
N LEU A 35 2.50 -0.35 -7.23
CA LEU A 35 1.17 -0.67 -7.73
C LEU A 35 1.22 -1.36 -9.11
N ASN A 36 2.01 -0.80 -10.03
CA ASN A 36 1.91 -1.08 -11.46
C ASN A 36 3.05 -1.91 -12.07
N HIS A 37 4.10 -2.25 -11.30
CA HIS A 37 5.22 -3.02 -11.85
C HIS A 37 4.75 -4.32 -12.52
N GLU A 38 5.18 -4.55 -13.76
CA GLU A 38 4.62 -5.57 -14.66
C GLU A 38 4.73 -7.00 -14.13
N GLN A 39 5.74 -7.29 -13.30
CA GLN A 39 6.01 -8.64 -12.82
C GLN A 39 5.59 -8.90 -11.39
N CYS A 40 5.63 -7.87 -10.54
CA CYS A 40 5.52 -8.03 -9.09
C CYS A 40 4.73 -6.91 -8.41
N GLY A 41 4.10 -6.03 -9.19
CA GLY A 41 3.26 -4.96 -8.66
C GLY A 41 1.98 -5.52 -8.04
N LEU A 42 1.36 -4.73 -7.15
CA LEU A 42 0.17 -5.12 -6.40
C LEU A 42 -0.97 -5.62 -7.31
N LYS A 43 -1.16 -4.98 -8.48
CA LYS A 43 -2.18 -5.41 -9.46
C LYS A 43 -1.93 -6.80 -10.06
N GLN A 44 -0.66 -7.23 -10.12
CA GLN A 44 -0.30 -8.55 -10.67
C GLN A 44 -0.49 -9.68 -9.65
N VAL A 45 -0.38 -9.34 -8.37
CA VAL A 45 -0.46 -10.31 -7.27
C VAL A 45 -1.80 -10.33 -6.55
N CYS A 46 -2.73 -9.46 -6.96
CA CYS A 46 -4.11 -9.46 -6.51
C CYS A 46 -4.77 -10.83 -6.72
N LEU A 47 -5.47 -11.33 -5.70
CA LEU A 47 -6.06 -12.67 -5.70
C LEU A 47 -7.59 -12.67 -5.63
N ASP A 48 -8.18 -11.62 -5.08
CA ASP A 48 -9.63 -11.49 -4.92
C ASP A 48 -10.15 -10.11 -5.37
N GLY A 49 -11.47 -10.01 -5.52
CA GLY A 49 -12.11 -8.80 -6.04
C GLY A 49 -12.21 -7.65 -5.02
N GLU A 50 -12.10 -7.93 -3.72
CA GLU A 50 -12.11 -6.88 -2.70
C GLU A 50 -10.77 -6.14 -2.68
N GLU A 51 -9.66 -6.89 -2.78
CA GLU A 51 -8.32 -6.35 -3.02
C GLU A 51 -8.28 -5.54 -4.32
N GLU A 52 -8.91 -6.00 -5.39
CA GLU A 52 -8.96 -5.27 -6.66
C GLU A 52 -9.69 -3.93 -6.51
N THR A 53 -10.83 -3.93 -5.81
CA THR A 53 -11.58 -2.71 -5.51
C THR A 53 -10.75 -1.72 -4.69
N LEU A 54 -10.01 -2.22 -3.69
CA LEU A 54 -9.10 -1.40 -2.89
C LEU A 54 -8.00 -0.78 -3.77
N LEU A 55 -7.38 -1.57 -4.65
CA LEU A 55 -6.30 -1.11 -5.53
C LEU A 55 -6.78 -0.07 -6.55
N GLN A 56 -7.99 -0.21 -7.09
CA GLN A 56 -8.60 0.80 -7.97
C GLN A 56 -8.86 2.12 -7.23
N ALA A 57 -9.39 2.04 -6.00
CA ALA A 57 -9.60 3.22 -5.17
C ALA A 57 -8.26 3.89 -4.81
N PHE A 58 -7.23 3.10 -4.48
CA PHE A 58 -5.89 3.59 -4.22
C PHE A 58 -5.28 4.28 -5.43
N GLU A 59 -5.37 3.66 -6.62
CA GLU A 59 -4.88 4.24 -7.87
C GLU A 59 -5.53 5.59 -8.17
N THR A 60 -6.84 5.68 -7.99
CA THR A 60 -7.60 6.91 -8.22
C THR A 60 -7.06 8.04 -7.34
N LEU A 61 -6.90 7.80 -6.04
CA LEU A 61 -6.34 8.80 -5.12
C LEU A 61 -4.86 9.10 -5.41
N LEU A 62 -4.07 8.09 -5.76
CA LEU A 62 -2.65 8.24 -6.06
C LEU A 62 -2.41 9.08 -7.32
N SER A 63 -3.28 8.96 -8.33
CA SER A 63 -3.18 9.73 -9.58
C SER A 63 -3.34 11.25 -9.38
N ASP A 64 -3.98 11.66 -8.28
CA ASP A 64 -4.20 13.05 -7.89
C ASP A 64 -3.74 13.28 -6.44
N TYR A 65 -2.57 12.74 -6.09
CA TYR A 65 -2.09 12.73 -4.69
C TYR A 65 -1.91 14.13 -4.09
N GLU A 66 -1.63 15.15 -4.93
CA GLU A 66 -1.46 16.55 -4.51
C GLU A 66 -2.78 17.19 -4.07
N CYS A 67 -3.90 16.82 -4.70
CA CYS A 67 -5.22 17.31 -4.36
C CYS A 67 -5.98 16.39 -3.40
N THR A 68 -5.48 15.17 -3.17
CA THR A 68 -6.15 14.20 -2.30
C THR A 68 -6.08 14.62 -0.84
N SER A 69 -7.26 14.78 -0.23
CA SER A 69 -7.41 15.23 1.14
C SER A 69 -7.01 14.16 2.17
N ARG A 70 -6.68 14.60 3.39
CA ARG A 70 -6.39 13.70 4.51
C ARG A 70 -7.57 12.78 4.86
N GLU A 71 -8.81 13.25 4.66
CA GLU A 71 -10.04 12.49 4.87
C GLU A 71 -10.22 11.41 3.80
N GLN A 72 -9.93 11.70 2.53
CA GLN A 72 -9.97 10.71 1.46
C GLN A 72 -8.98 9.57 1.74
N TRP A 73 -7.75 9.92 2.13
CA TRP A 73 -6.77 8.93 2.56
C TRP A 73 -7.22 8.14 3.78
N ALA A 74 -7.85 8.79 4.77
CA ALA A 74 -8.34 8.13 5.97
C ALA A 74 -9.44 7.11 5.65
N ARG A 75 -10.39 7.45 4.76
CA ARG A 75 -11.43 6.52 4.31
C ARG A 75 -10.84 5.30 3.61
N LEU A 76 -9.81 5.49 2.79
CA LEU A 76 -9.13 4.36 2.16
C LEU A 76 -8.40 3.47 3.18
N LYS A 77 -7.81 4.05 4.24
CA LYS A 77 -7.27 3.27 5.37
C LYS A 77 -8.37 2.44 6.07
N GLU A 78 -9.57 2.99 6.23
CA GLU A 78 -10.70 2.24 6.80
C GLU A 78 -11.06 1.03 5.91
N SER A 79 -11.00 1.17 4.59
CA SER A 79 -11.15 0.03 3.65
C SER A 79 -10.05 -1.02 3.84
N CYS A 80 -8.81 -0.62 4.10
CA CYS A 80 -7.74 -1.58 4.42
C CYS A 80 -8.04 -2.41 5.68
N LEU A 81 -8.71 -1.83 6.69
CA LEU A 81 -9.08 -2.53 7.93
C LEU A 81 -10.09 -3.65 7.68
N LEU A 82 -10.96 -3.50 6.69
CA LEU A 82 -11.93 -4.53 6.32
C LEU A 82 -11.24 -5.77 5.71
N LEU A 83 -10.04 -5.61 5.16
CA LEU A 83 -9.22 -6.65 4.56
C LEU A 83 -8.08 -7.09 5.50
N LEU A 84 -8.36 -7.16 6.80
CA LEU A 84 -7.37 -7.56 7.80
C LEU A 84 -6.71 -8.90 7.45
N GLY A 85 -5.38 -8.91 7.42
CA GLY A 85 -4.58 -10.08 7.05
C GLY A 85 -4.21 -10.15 5.57
N SER A 86 -4.76 -9.27 4.71
CA SER A 86 -4.30 -9.12 3.34
C SER A 86 -2.94 -8.39 3.30
N PRO A 87 -1.90 -8.99 2.69
CA PRO A 87 -0.64 -8.31 2.45
C PRO A 87 -0.78 -7.12 1.49
N ILE A 88 -1.75 -7.17 0.55
CA ILE A 88 -2.02 -6.06 -0.37
C ILE A 88 -2.61 -4.88 0.42
N ALA A 89 -3.62 -5.12 1.24
CA ALA A 89 -4.21 -4.08 2.07
C ALA A 89 -3.20 -3.47 3.05
N SER A 90 -2.32 -4.31 3.63
CA SER A 90 -1.21 -3.84 4.49
C SER A 90 -0.22 -2.97 3.71
N CYS A 91 0.14 -3.35 2.48
CA CYS A 91 1.02 -2.55 1.64
C CYS A 91 0.41 -1.18 1.36
N VAL A 92 -0.86 -1.13 0.97
CA VAL A 92 -1.60 0.11 0.71
C VAL A 92 -1.70 0.98 1.98
N ASP A 93 -2.01 0.38 3.13
CA ASP A 93 -2.10 1.10 4.42
C ASP A 93 -0.79 1.83 4.78
N HIS A 94 0.34 1.15 4.57
CA HIS A 94 1.65 1.72 4.83
C HIS A 94 1.99 2.84 3.84
N LEU A 95 1.74 2.66 2.55
CA LEU A 95 1.94 3.72 1.55
C LEU A 95 1.11 4.97 1.86
N ILE A 96 -0.17 4.79 2.21
CA ILE A 96 -1.04 5.90 2.64
C ILE A 96 -0.47 6.60 3.88
N SER A 97 0.11 5.84 4.82
CA SER A 97 0.72 6.42 6.02
C SER A 97 1.92 7.31 5.69
N GLY A 98 2.75 6.91 4.72
CA GLY A 98 3.84 7.73 4.19
C GLY A 98 3.31 8.99 3.47
N LEU A 99 2.32 8.85 2.60
CA LEU A 99 1.71 9.96 1.86
C LEU A 99 1.10 11.01 2.79
N ARG A 100 0.45 10.58 3.88
CA ARG A 100 -0.15 11.49 4.88
C ARG A 100 0.87 12.12 5.82
N THR A 101 1.98 11.43 6.07
CA THR A 101 2.99 11.84 7.06
C THR A 101 4.39 11.57 6.48
N PRO A 102 4.94 12.49 5.66
CA PRO A 102 6.23 12.28 5.00
C PRO A 102 7.39 12.03 5.96
N ALA A 103 7.33 12.57 7.19
CA ALA A 103 8.33 12.34 8.24
C ALA A 103 8.51 10.86 8.66
N ILE A 104 7.58 9.97 8.30
CA ILE A 104 7.71 8.51 8.54
C ILE A 104 7.88 7.71 7.24
N ALA A 105 8.09 8.37 6.11
CA ALA A 105 8.07 7.77 4.78
C ALA A 105 9.00 6.56 4.64
N GLU A 106 10.24 6.66 5.11
CA GLU A 106 11.21 5.56 4.97
C GLU A 106 10.77 4.28 5.71
N SER A 107 10.21 4.44 6.92
CA SER A 107 9.66 3.31 7.70
C SER A 107 8.39 2.75 7.06
N ALA A 108 7.54 3.63 6.55
CA ALA A 108 6.32 3.27 5.84
C ALA A 108 6.63 2.50 4.54
N ILE A 109 7.55 3.00 3.72
CA ILE A 109 8.00 2.36 2.48
C ILE A 109 8.63 1.00 2.76
N ARG A 110 9.45 0.88 3.81
CA ARG A 110 10.02 -0.40 4.22
C ARG A 110 8.93 -1.41 4.55
N SER A 111 7.97 -1.02 5.38
CA SER A 111 6.85 -1.88 5.78
C SER A 111 5.98 -2.27 4.59
N ALA A 112 5.70 -1.33 3.68
CA ALA A 112 5.01 -1.58 2.42
C ALA A 112 5.79 -2.60 1.56
N GLY A 113 7.10 -2.44 1.43
CA GLY A 113 7.96 -3.36 0.69
C GLY A 113 7.90 -4.80 1.23
N LEU A 114 7.92 -4.97 2.55
CA LEU A 114 7.76 -6.29 3.17
C LEU A 114 6.38 -6.89 2.88
N ALA A 115 5.32 -6.09 2.91
CA ALA A 115 3.97 -6.51 2.59
C ALA A 115 3.82 -6.90 1.09
N LEU A 116 4.45 -6.16 0.18
CA LEU A 116 4.51 -6.49 -1.25
C LEU A 116 5.21 -7.84 -1.48
N ILE A 117 6.32 -8.09 -0.78
CA ILE A 117 7.03 -9.38 -0.85
C ILE A 117 6.10 -10.51 -0.38
N ALA A 118 5.39 -10.33 0.72
CA ALA A 118 4.44 -11.32 1.24
C ALA A 118 3.27 -11.57 0.26
N ALA A 119 2.75 -10.54 -0.41
CA ALA A 119 1.72 -10.68 -1.44
C ALA A 119 2.22 -11.54 -2.62
N ASN A 120 3.44 -11.25 -3.10
CA ASN A 120 4.08 -12.01 -4.17
C ASN A 120 4.32 -13.47 -3.77
N GLN A 121 4.78 -13.73 -2.55
CA GLN A 121 4.98 -15.09 -2.03
C GLN A 121 3.67 -15.88 -2.02
N LYS A 122 2.58 -15.27 -1.53
CA LYS A 122 1.24 -15.89 -1.51
C LYS A 122 0.75 -16.21 -2.93
N LYS A 123 0.93 -15.30 -3.90
CA LYS A 123 0.58 -15.54 -5.31
C LYS A 123 1.39 -16.69 -5.91
N ALA A 124 2.70 -16.72 -5.67
CA ALA A 124 3.59 -17.76 -6.18
C ALA A 124 3.22 -19.15 -5.65
N GLU A 125 2.89 -19.23 -4.35
CA GLU A 125 2.43 -20.48 -3.72
C GLU A 125 1.16 -21.01 -4.40
N LEU A 126 0.11 -20.18 -4.49
CA LEU A 126 -1.16 -20.59 -5.09
C LEU A 126 -1.02 -20.96 -6.56
N SER A 127 -0.22 -20.21 -7.32
CA SER A 127 0.03 -20.48 -8.73
C SER A 127 0.74 -21.83 -8.92
N SER A 128 1.72 -22.12 -8.07
CA SER A 128 2.45 -23.40 -8.08
C SER A 128 1.53 -24.57 -7.73
N GLN A 129 0.67 -24.41 -6.72
CA GLN A 129 -0.34 -25.42 -6.36
C GLN A 129 -1.32 -25.66 -7.52
N GLY A 130 -1.82 -24.61 -8.15
CA GLY A 130 -2.73 -24.70 -9.29
C GLY A 130 -2.11 -25.44 -10.48
N PHE A 131 -0.85 -25.13 -10.79
CA PHE A 131 -0.09 -25.82 -11.84
C PHE A 131 0.04 -27.32 -11.55
N MET A 132 0.47 -27.69 -10.33
CA MET A 132 0.61 -29.10 -9.96
C MET A 132 -0.71 -29.86 -10.03
N ARG A 133 -1.82 -29.24 -9.58
CA ARG A 133 -3.16 -29.84 -9.70
C ARG A 133 -3.55 -30.07 -11.17
N SER A 134 -3.26 -29.12 -12.05
CA SER A 134 -3.52 -29.26 -13.49
C SER A 134 -2.72 -30.41 -14.11
N LEU A 135 -1.42 -30.52 -13.80
CA LEU A 135 -0.58 -31.62 -14.27
C LEU A 135 -1.12 -32.99 -13.82
N LEU A 136 -1.50 -33.11 -12.55
CA LEU A 136 -2.04 -34.36 -12.00
C LEU A 136 -3.40 -34.71 -12.64
N ALA A 137 -4.29 -33.74 -12.81
CA ALA A 137 -5.57 -33.95 -13.49
C ALA A 137 -5.37 -34.46 -14.92
N GLN A 138 -4.41 -33.90 -15.66
CA GLN A 138 -4.05 -34.37 -17.00
C GLN A 138 -3.46 -35.78 -17.03
N ALA A 139 -2.90 -36.29 -15.93
CA ALA A 139 -2.38 -37.65 -15.87
C ALA A 139 -3.45 -38.66 -15.43
N ILE A 140 -4.35 -38.27 -14.51
CA ILE A 140 -5.39 -39.14 -13.94
C ILE A 140 -6.59 -39.30 -14.89
N TYR A 141 -7.03 -38.23 -15.54
CA TYR A 141 -8.25 -38.21 -16.37
C TYR A 141 -7.96 -38.39 -17.87
N ARG A 142 -6.84 -39.04 -18.21
CA ARG A 142 -6.61 -39.61 -19.55
C ARG A 142 -7.37 -40.92 -19.70
#